data_AF-A0A7Y9EQP1-F1
#
_entry.id   AF-A0A7Y9EQP1-F1
#
_cell.length_a   1.000
_cell.length_b   1.000
_cell.length_c   1.000
_cell.angle_alpha   90.00
_cell.angle_beta   90.00
_cell.angle_gamma   90.00
#
_symmetry.space_group_name_H-M   'P 1'
#
loop_
_entity.id
_entity.type
_entity.pdbx_description
1 polymer ?
#
loop_
_entity_poly.entity_id
_entity_poly.type
_entity_poly.pdbx_seq_one_letter_code
_entity_poly.pdbx_strand_id
1 'polypeptide(L)'
;MPLSALHSLALLAVDTAPQDDRGGRGWLLLILAAAVYGLGYAISIRIHPYKNCPRCNGSGRHRGALFSHAYRACDRCGGKGREYRAFAHRPYAQNEHKRRGRR
;
A
#
# COMPACT_ATOMS: atom_id res chain seq x y z
N MET A 1 -7.45 25.17 -4.12
CA MET A 1 -8.63 24.61 -3.41
C MET A 1 -8.12 23.67 -2.32
N PRO A 2 -8.70 23.69 -1.10
CA PRO A 2 -7.90 23.52 0.12
C PRO A 2 -7.81 22.09 0.65
N LEU A 3 -6.60 21.52 0.67
CA LEU A 3 -6.24 20.25 1.33
C LEU A 3 -6.35 20.29 2.87
N SER A 4 -6.51 21.48 3.46
CA SER A 4 -6.68 21.68 4.90
C SER A 4 -8.05 21.19 5.42
N ALA A 5 -9.13 21.32 4.63
CA ALA A 5 -10.47 20.93 5.07
C ALA A 5 -10.62 19.41 5.30
N LEU A 6 -9.90 18.59 4.54
CA LEU A 6 -9.92 17.13 4.69
C LEU A 6 -9.19 16.64 5.94
N HIS A 7 -8.20 17.39 6.45
CA HIS A 7 -7.52 17.06 7.70
C HIS A 7 -8.40 17.37 8.92
N SER A 8 -9.16 18.46 8.90
CA SER A 8 -10.09 18.83 9.99
C SER A 8 -11.22 17.81 10.18
N LEU A 9 -11.73 17.22 9.09
CA LEU A 9 -12.78 16.19 9.16
C LEU A 9 -12.28 14.83 9.70
N ALA A 10 -10.98 14.52 9.54
CA ALA A 10 -10.40 13.28 10.07
C ALA A 10 -10.21 13.30 11.60
N LEU A 11 -9.99 14.48 12.18
CA LEU A 11 -9.79 14.64 13.63
C LEU A 11 -11.09 14.52 14.44
N LEU A 12 -12.23 14.97 13.89
CA LEU A 12 -13.53 14.93 14.59
C LEU A 12 -14.08 13.52 14.84
N ALA A 13 -13.49 12.47 14.24
CA ALA A 13 -13.90 11.08 14.46
C ALA A 13 -13.18 10.40 15.64
N VAL A 14 -12.14 11.02 16.24
CA VAL A 14 -11.32 10.42 17.31
C VAL A 14 -11.72 10.88 18.71
N ASP A 15 -12.62 11.87 18.82
CA ASP A 15 -12.87 12.64 20.06
C ASP A 15 -14.21 12.28 20.76
N THR A 16 -14.63 11.01 20.67
CA THR A 16 -15.80 10.49 21.42
C THR A 16 -15.52 9.14 22.08
N ALA A 17 -14.46 9.10 22.88
CA ALA A 17 -14.18 7.98 23.80
C ALA A 17 -14.32 8.43 25.28
N PRO A 18 -15.55 8.51 25.83
CA PRO A 18 -15.74 8.72 27.27
C PRO A 18 -15.13 7.55 28.06
N GLN A 19 -14.45 7.85 29.18
CA GLN A 19 -13.59 6.88 29.87
C GLN A 19 -14.04 6.59 31.31
N ASP A 20 -14.66 5.43 31.53
CA ASP A 20 -15.08 4.84 32.82
C ASP A 20 -15.34 3.32 32.59
N ASP A 21 -15.13 2.32 33.46
CA ASP A 21 -14.33 2.16 34.70
C ASP A 21 -13.74 0.71 34.73
N ARG A 22 -13.20 0.27 35.87
CA ARG A 22 -13.22 -1.09 36.46
C ARG A 22 -13.00 -2.28 35.50
N GLY A 23 -11.78 -2.82 35.52
CA GLY A 23 -11.45 -4.18 35.06
C GLY A 23 -11.43 -4.40 33.54
N GLY A 24 -12.52 -4.09 32.83
CA GLY A 24 -12.65 -4.32 31.38
C GLY A 24 -11.90 -3.31 30.51
N ARG A 25 -11.60 -2.11 31.04
CA ARG A 25 -10.93 -1.00 30.35
C ARG A 25 -9.64 -1.40 29.62
N GLY A 26 -8.78 -2.24 30.22
CA GLY A 26 -7.52 -2.64 29.60
C GLY A 26 -7.72 -3.40 28.28
N TRP A 27 -8.65 -4.35 28.26
CA TRP A 27 -8.99 -5.12 27.05
C TRP A 27 -9.69 -4.26 26.00
N LEU A 28 -10.60 -3.36 26.42
CA LEU A 28 -11.23 -2.39 25.52
C LEU A 28 -10.21 -1.46 24.84
N LEU A 29 -9.22 -0.94 25.59
CA LEU A 29 -8.15 -0.11 25.03
C LEU A 29 -7.27 -0.89 24.05
N LEU A 30 -6.95 -2.16 24.33
CA LEU A 30 -6.20 -3.01 23.41
C LEU A 30 -6.98 -3.31 22.12
N ILE A 31 -8.28 -3.60 22.22
CA ILE A 31 -9.17 -3.82 21.06
C ILE A 31 -9.27 -2.54 20.21
N LEU A 32 -9.46 -1.38 20.85
CA LEU A 32 -9.53 -0.09 20.17
C LEU A 32 -8.21 0.24 19.45
N ALA A 33 -7.07 0.06 20.13
CA ALA A 33 -5.75 0.27 19.55
C ALA A 33 -5.48 -0.66 18.36
N ALA A 34 -5.85 -1.94 18.47
CA ALA A 34 -5.75 -2.90 17.37
C ALA A 34 -6.67 -2.53 16.19
N ALA A 35 -7.88 -2.04 16.45
CA ALA A 35 -8.82 -1.59 15.42
C ALA A 35 -8.29 -0.34 14.69
N VAL A 36 -7.81 0.67 15.41
CA VAL A 36 -7.21 1.88 14.82
C VAL A 36 -5.96 1.54 14.00
N TYR A 37 -5.08 0.68 14.52
CA TYR A 37 -3.89 0.22 13.81
C TYR A 37 -4.26 -0.56 12.53
N GLY A 38 -5.21 -1.50 12.63
CA GLY A 38 -5.70 -2.29 11.50
C GLY A 38 -6.35 -1.43 10.42
N LEU A 39 -7.14 -0.43 10.80
CA LEU A 39 -7.78 0.50 9.87
C LEU A 39 -6.77 1.40 9.17
N GLY A 40 -5.81 1.97 9.92
CA GLY A 40 -4.69 2.73 9.35
C GLY A 40 -3.84 1.91 8.38
N TYR A 41 -3.56 0.65 8.72
CA TYR A 41 -2.85 -0.28 7.84
C TYR A 41 -3.63 -0.61 6.57
N ALA A 42 -4.94 -0.87 6.67
CA ALA A 42 -5.81 -1.14 5.53
C ALA A 42 -5.94 0.07 4.58
N ILE A 43 -6.03 1.29 5.12
CA ILE A 43 -6.00 2.53 4.33
C ILE A 43 -4.64 2.70 3.64
N SER A 44 -3.53 2.46 4.36
CA SER A 44 -2.17 2.53 3.81
C SER A 44 -1.97 1.57 2.64
N ILE A 45 -2.41 0.31 2.76
CA ILE A 45 -2.38 -0.67 1.66
C ILE A 45 -3.24 -0.22 0.47
N ARG A 46 -4.40 0.40 0.70
CA ARG A 46 -5.31 0.85 -0.35
C ARG A 46 -4.75 2.04 -1.16
N ILE A 47 -4.04 2.96 -0.50
CA ILE A 47 -3.36 4.10 -1.15
C ILE A 47 -2.04 3.66 -1.83
N HIS A 48 -1.26 2.81 -1.16
CA HIS A 48 0.05 2.34 -1.64
C HIS A 48 0.07 0.82 -1.92
N PRO A 49 -0.71 0.32 -2.91
CA PRO A 49 -0.87 -1.11 -3.16
C PRO A 49 0.37 -1.78 -3.78
N TYR A 50 1.37 -1.00 -4.18
CA TYR A 50 2.58 -1.47 -4.86
C TYR A 50 3.75 -1.70 -3.89
N LYS A 51 4.58 -2.69 -4.20
CA LYS A 51 5.90 -2.96 -3.63
C LYS A 51 6.91 -3.17 -4.76
N ASN A 52 8.21 -3.02 -4.47
CA ASN A 52 9.25 -3.42 -5.41
C ASN A 52 9.17 -4.93 -5.69
N CYS A 53 9.35 -5.33 -6.94
CA CYS A 53 9.49 -6.73 -7.32
C CYS A 53 10.79 -7.27 -6.68
N PRO A 54 10.73 -8.32 -5.84
CA PRO A 54 11.90 -8.79 -5.09
C PRO A 54 12.99 -9.37 -5.99
N ARG A 55 12.65 -9.86 -7.19
CA ARG A 55 13.63 -10.44 -8.13
C ARG A 55 14.54 -9.39 -8.78
N CYS A 56 14.02 -8.21 -9.11
CA CYS A 56 14.76 -7.13 -9.77
C CYS A 56 14.93 -5.88 -8.87
N ASN A 57 14.59 -5.98 -7.59
CA ASN A 57 14.62 -4.93 -6.58
C ASN A 57 14.08 -3.56 -7.06
N GLY A 58 12.96 -3.55 -7.80
CA GLY A 58 12.36 -2.32 -8.34
C GLY A 58 12.81 -1.90 -9.76
N SER A 59 13.95 -2.38 -10.26
CA SER A 59 14.55 -1.89 -11.52
C SER A 59 13.72 -2.17 -12.79
N GLY A 60 12.93 -3.27 -12.77
CA GLY A 60 12.21 -3.82 -13.92
C GLY A 60 13.07 -4.64 -14.89
N ARG A 61 14.39 -4.64 -14.74
CA ARG A 61 15.36 -5.18 -15.72
C ARG A 61 16.58 -5.82 -15.04
N HIS A 62 17.05 -6.92 -15.61
CA HIS A 62 18.31 -7.55 -15.23
C HIS A 62 19.38 -7.14 -16.24
N ARG A 63 20.49 -6.57 -15.77
CA ARG A 63 21.68 -6.29 -16.59
C ARG A 63 22.63 -7.49 -16.53
N GLY A 64 23.38 -7.73 -17.60
CA GLY A 64 24.51 -8.67 -17.55
C GLY A 64 25.70 -8.07 -16.78
N ALA A 65 26.51 -8.91 -16.16
CA ALA A 65 27.76 -8.48 -15.52
C ALA A 65 28.81 -8.01 -16.55
N LEU A 66 28.86 -8.68 -17.71
CA LEU A 66 29.83 -8.40 -18.78
C LEU A 66 29.40 -7.27 -19.71
N PHE A 67 28.08 -7.13 -19.96
CA PHE A 67 27.52 -6.14 -20.89
C PHE A 67 26.52 -5.25 -20.16
N SER A 68 27.02 -4.20 -19.49
CA SER A 68 26.25 -3.25 -18.67
C SER A 68 25.19 -2.46 -19.46
N HIS A 69 25.36 -2.36 -20.78
CA HIS A 69 24.42 -1.76 -21.74
C HIS A 69 23.28 -2.70 -22.13
N ALA A 70 23.51 -4.02 -22.11
CA ALA A 70 22.49 -5.02 -22.43
C ALA A 70 21.65 -5.35 -21.19
N TYR A 71 20.34 -5.34 -21.34
CA TYR A 71 19.41 -5.68 -20.26
C TYR A 71 18.22 -6.46 -20.78
N ARG A 72 17.81 -7.47 -20.00
CA ARG A 72 16.56 -8.21 -20.23
C ARG A 72 15.47 -7.72 -19.30
N ALA A 73 14.22 -7.70 -19.76
CA ALA A 73 13.08 -7.44 -18.88
C ALA A 73 13.02 -8.48 -17.75
N CYS A 74 12.61 -8.07 -16.55
CA CYS A 74 12.39 -9.02 -15.46
C CYS A 74 11.12 -9.82 -15.70
N ASP A 75 11.25 -11.13 -15.92
CA ASP A 75 10.15 -12.05 -16.26
C ASP A 75 9.02 -11.99 -15.22
N ARG A 76 9.37 -12.01 -13.93
CA ARG A 76 8.41 -12.01 -12.80
C ARG A 76 7.46 -10.81 -12.80
N CYS A 77 7.95 -9.62 -13.13
CA CYS A 77 7.10 -8.40 -13.20
C CYS A 77 6.77 -7.99 -14.64
N GLY A 78 7.25 -8.72 -15.65
CA GLY A 78 7.11 -8.41 -17.06
C GLY A 78 7.61 -7.00 -17.43
N GLY A 79 8.77 -6.60 -16.89
CA GLY A 79 9.39 -5.28 -17.11
C GLY A 79 8.92 -4.15 -16.19
N LYS A 80 7.88 -4.36 -15.36
CA LYS A 80 7.20 -3.26 -14.64
C LYS A 80 7.92 -2.72 -13.40
N GLY A 81 8.93 -3.42 -12.87
CA GLY A 81 9.67 -3.08 -11.64
C GLY A 81 8.91 -3.29 -10.32
N ARG A 82 7.58 -3.14 -10.36
CA ARG A 82 6.67 -3.22 -9.20
C ARG A 82 5.70 -4.40 -9.27
N GLU A 83 5.35 -4.92 -8.11
CA GLU A 83 4.40 -6.00 -7.83
C GLU A 83 3.36 -5.50 -6.82
N TYR A 84 2.19 -6.14 -6.72
CA TYR A 84 1.21 -5.77 -5.68
C TYR A 84 1.64 -6.34 -4.31
N ARG A 85 1.31 -5.65 -3.21
CA ARG A 85 1.46 -6.20 -1.85
C ARG A 85 0.44 -7.33 -1.61
N ALA A 86 0.73 -8.22 -0.66
CA ALA A 86 -0.27 -9.16 -0.18
C ALA A 86 -1.48 -8.37 0.36
N PHE A 87 -2.69 -8.88 0.11
CA PHE A 87 -3.97 -8.23 0.44
C PHE A 87 -4.20 -6.85 -0.22
N ALA A 88 -3.33 -6.39 -1.12
CA ALA A 88 -3.57 -5.17 -1.88
C ALA A 88 -4.66 -5.37 -2.94
N HIS A 89 -5.70 -4.54 -2.86
CA HIS A 89 -6.64 -4.35 -3.94
C HIS A 89 -5.90 -3.96 -5.24
N ARG A 90 -6.42 -4.36 -6.40
CA ARG A 90 -5.83 -4.04 -7.72
C ARG A 90 -6.66 -2.99 -8.48
N PRO A 91 -6.72 -1.71 -8.04
CA PRO A 91 -7.59 -0.69 -8.65
C PRO A 91 -7.30 -0.42 -10.14
N TYR A 92 -6.10 -0.80 -10.61
CA TYR A 92 -5.68 -0.63 -12.00
C TYR A 92 -5.71 -1.92 -12.85
N ALA A 93 -6.27 -3.04 -12.35
CA ALA A 93 -6.42 -4.27 -13.15
C ALA A 93 -7.31 -4.04 -14.39
N GLN A 94 -8.40 -3.29 -14.24
CA GLN A 94 -9.26 -2.82 -15.34
C GLN A 94 -8.49 -2.11 -16.48
N ASN A 95 -7.36 -1.45 -16.17
CA ASN A 95 -6.53 -0.73 -17.14
C ASN A 95 -5.43 -1.62 -17.77
N GLU A 96 -5.47 -2.94 -17.57
CA GLU A 96 -4.48 -3.85 -18.15
C GLU A 96 -4.54 -3.89 -19.69
N HIS A 97 -5.72 -3.66 -20.29
CA HIS A 97 -5.86 -3.49 -21.74
C HIS A 97 -4.95 -2.36 -22.29
N LYS A 98 -4.93 -1.19 -21.63
CA LYS A 98 -4.05 -0.05 -22.00
C LYS A 98 -2.56 -0.34 -21.82
N ARG A 99 -2.20 -1.38 -21.04
CA ARG A 99 -0.82 -1.81 -20.83
C ARG A 99 -0.36 -2.87 -21.85
N ARG A 100 -1.27 -3.59 -22.49
CA ARG A 100 -0.94 -4.58 -23.52
C ARG A 100 -0.53 -3.92 -24.84
N GLY A 101 -1.19 -2.84 -25.24
CA GLY A 101 -0.86 -2.04 -26.45
C GLY A 101 0.32 -1.05 -26.31
N ARG A 102 1.23 -1.24 -25.33
CA ARG A 102 2.47 -0.45 -25.17
C ARG A 102 3.71 -1.36 -25.09
N ARG A 103 3.67 -2.49 -25.80
CA ARG A 103 4.78 -3.43 -25.95
C ARG A 103 5.18 -3.51 -27.40
#